data_AF-A0A9E5YKE6-F1
#
_entry.id   AF-A0A9E5YKE6-F1
#
_cell.length_a   1.000
_cell.length_b   1.000
_cell.length_c   1.000
_cell.angle_alpha   90.00
_cell.angle_beta   90.00
_cell.angle_gamma   90.00
#
_symmetry.space_group_name_H-M   'P 1'
#
loop_
_entity.id
_entity.type
_entity.pdbx_description
1 polymer ?
#
loop_
_entity_poly.entity_id
_entity_poly.type
_entity_poly.pdbx_seq_one_letter_code
_entity_poly.pdbx_strand_id
1 'polypeptide(L)'
;FLIGNEDMHLKNFSLITRGGKIELSPAYDILNSTIVLTSPKEETALPMAGKRRKLSGKILIDYFGQERLGLNRHVADSVLEDINKAIRDWRDLLNVCFLSDDLKEKYSALLNERIRLIF
;
A
#
# COMPACT_ATOMS: atom_id res chain seq x y z
N PHE A 1 0.27 -1.02 2.18
CA PHE A 1 0.35 -2.50 2.25
C PHE A 1 1.37 -3.06 1.26
N LEU A 2 1.11 -3.15 -0.04
CA LEU A 2 1.99 -3.85 -1.01
C LEU A 2 3.48 -3.48 -0.93
N ILE A 3 3.79 -2.19 -0.84
CA ILE A 3 5.16 -1.66 -0.85
C ILE A 3 5.84 -1.57 0.52
N GLY A 4 5.24 -2.11 1.58
CA GLY A 4 5.90 -2.11 2.90
C GLY A 4 5.94 -0.77 3.65
N ASN A 5 5.12 0.23 3.27
CA ASN A 5 4.96 1.44 4.10
C ASN A 5 4.01 1.17 5.28
N GLU A 6 4.58 0.92 6.45
CA GLU A 6 3.86 0.57 7.67
C GLU A 6 3.61 1.78 8.56
N ASP A 7 4.34 2.88 8.36
CA ASP A 7 4.20 4.13 9.15
C ASP A 7 3.23 5.14 8.52
N MET A 8 2.36 4.67 7.62
CA MET A 8 1.34 5.52 6.97
C MET A 8 0.21 5.89 7.94
N HIS A 9 0.49 6.78 8.89
CA HIS A 9 -0.45 7.28 9.89
C HIS A 9 -1.21 8.55 9.43
N LEU A 10 -2.20 9.01 10.20
CA LEU A 10 -3.09 10.10 9.80
C LEU A 10 -2.40 11.42 9.42
N LYS A 11 -1.21 11.72 9.97
CA LYS A 11 -0.46 12.93 9.59
C LYS A 11 0.14 12.88 8.17
N ASN A 12 0.15 11.70 7.55
CA ASN A 12 0.65 11.49 6.18
C ASN A 12 -0.44 11.69 5.11
N PHE A 13 -1.64 12.12 5.54
CA PHE A 13 -2.72 12.53 4.66
C PHE A 13 -2.99 14.02 4.90
N SER A 14 -2.92 14.80 3.83
CA SER A 14 -3.20 16.23 3.86
C SER A 14 -4.32 16.59 2.88
N LEU A 15 -5.06 17.64 3.23
CA LEU A 15 -6.02 18.28 2.36
C LEU A 15 -5.45 19.63 1.92
N ILE A 16 -5.65 19.96 0.64
CA ILE A 16 -5.28 21.25 0.06
C ILE A 16 -6.56 21.98 -0.31
N THR A 17 -6.62 23.28 0.00
CA THR A 17 -7.71 24.15 -0.43
C THR A 17 -7.22 25.08 -1.54
N ARG A 18 -7.81 24.98 -2.73
CA ARG A 18 -7.50 25.83 -3.89
C ARG A 18 -8.77 26.35 -4.52
N GLY A 19 -8.92 27.67 -4.62
CA GLY A 19 -10.10 28.30 -5.21
C GLY A 19 -11.42 27.87 -4.57
N GLY A 20 -11.43 27.66 -3.24
CA GLY A 20 -12.62 27.21 -2.50
C GLY A 20 -12.94 25.70 -2.62
N LYS A 21 -12.14 24.93 -3.36
CA LYS A 21 -12.27 23.46 -3.44
C LYS A 21 -11.28 22.80 -2.49
N ILE A 22 -11.73 21.76 -1.81
CA ILE A 22 -10.92 20.91 -0.94
C ILE A 22 -10.57 19.63 -1.72
N GLU A 23 -9.29 19.32 -1.83
CA GLU A 23 -8.77 18.12 -2.50
C GLU A 23 -7.71 17.42 -1.64
N LEU A 24 -7.45 16.14 -1.90
CA LEU A 24 -6.30 15.44 -1.31
C LEU A 24 -5.00 16.02 -1.89
N SER A 25 -3.97 16.14 -1.06
CA SER A 25 -2.62 16.42 -1.56
C SER A 25 -2.09 15.24 -2.39
N PRO A 26 -1.08 15.46 -3.25
CA PRO A 26 -0.23 14.37 -3.70
C PRO A 26 0.28 13.55 -2.51
N ALA A 27 0.47 12.25 -2.72
CA ALA A 27 1.00 11.38 -1.68
C ALA A 27 2.47 11.72 -1.38
N TYR A 28 2.85 11.66 -0.11
CA TYR A 28 4.20 11.92 0.40
C TYR A 28 4.55 10.91 1.50
N ASP A 29 5.80 10.94 1.97
CA ASP A 29 6.31 10.04 3.01
C ASP A 29 6.08 8.56 2.69
N ILE A 30 6.41 8.19 1.45
CA ILE A 30 6.28 6.83 0.93
C ILE A 30 7.64 6.12 1.09
N LEU A 31 7.80 5.40 2.19
CA LEU A 31 9.00 4.62 2.49
C LEU A 31 8.64 3.14 2.71
N ASN A 32 9.47 2.22 2.23
CA ASN A 32 9.37 0.80 2.63
C ASN A 32 9.97 0.61 4.02
N SER A 33 9.22 0.99 5.05
CA SER A 33 9.63 0.87 6.44
C SER A 33 9.82 -0.58 6.88
N THR A 34 9.14 -1.55 6.25
CA THR A 34 9.30 -2.99 6.55
C THR A 34 10.74 -3.46 6.42
N ILE A 35 11.47 -2.98 5.40
CA ILE A 35 12.85 -3.42 5.13
C ILE A 35 13.85 -2.58 5.91
N VAL A 36 13.56 -1.29 6.07
CA VAL A 36 14.44 -0.34 6.79
C VAL A 36 14.44 -0.63 8.29
N LEU A 37 13.27 -0.92 8.87
CA LEU A 37 13.13 -1.29 10.27
C LEU A 37 13.26 -2.82 10.32
N THR A 38 14.45 -3.35 10.62
CA THR A 38 14.82 -4.78 10.64
C THR A 38 13.96 -5.72 11.51
N SER A 39 12.84 -5.26 12.07
CA SER A 39 11.86 -6.09 12.78
C SER A 39 10.50 -5.37 12.91
N PRO A 40 9.75 -5.23 11.81
CA PRO A 40 8.46 -4.57 11.88
C PRO A 40 7.44 -5.44 12.62
N LYS A 41 6.74 -4.85 13.59
CA LYS A 41 5.72 -5.55 14.39
C LYS A 41 4.33 -5.53 13.73
N GLU A 42 4.10 -4.59 12.81
CA GLU A 42 2.78 -4.26 12.23
C GLU A 42 2.91 -4.03 10.72
N GLU A 43 1.94 -4.48 9.93
CA GLU A 43 1.88 -4.33 8.47
C GLU A 43 1.25 -2.99 8.03
N THR A 44 0.56 -2.30 8.94
CA THR A 44 -0.10 -1.00 8.74
C THR A 44 -0.21 -0.21 10.06
N ALA A 45 0.01 1.11 10.01
CA ALA A 45 -0.17 2.00 11.17
C ALA A 45 -1.61 2.06 11.68
N LEU A 46 -2.60 1.99 10.79
CA LEU A 46 -4.01 2.03 11.13
C LEU A 46 -4.62 0.62 11.17
N PRO A 47 -5.37 0.27 12.22
CA PRO A 47 -5.98 -1.05 12.32
C PRO A 47 -7.15 -1.22 11.35
N MET A 48 -7.19 -2.35 10.65
CA MET A 48 -8.30 -2.78 9.81
C MET A 48 -8.97 -4.00 10.44
N ALA A 49 -10.28 -3.92 10.71
CA ALA A 49 -11.01 -4.97 11.43
C ALA A 49 -10.36 -5.35 12.78
N GLY A 50 -9.79 -4.37 13.51
CA GLY A 50 -9.06 -4.60 14.76
C GLY A 50 -7.69 -5.28 14.59
N LYS A 51 -7.22 -5.50 13.36
CA LYS A 51 -5.94 -6.14 13.05
C LYS A 51 -4.98 -5.12 12.45
N ARG A 52 -3.70 -5.27 12.81
CA ARG A 52 -2.57 -4.52 12.23
C ARG A 52 -1.55 -5.43 11.53
N ARG A 53 -1.88 -6.73 11.43
CA ARG A 53 -1.05 -7.78 10.84
C ARG A 53 -1.94 -8.90 10.30
N LYS A 54 -1.38 -9.77 9.47
CA LYS A 54 -2.10 -10.83 8.76
C LYS A 54 -3.28 -10.25 7.98
N LEU A 55 -3.06 -9.11 7.33
CA LEU A 55 -4.03 -8.51 6.43
C LEU A 55 -4.10 -9.34 5.14
N SER A 56 -5.27 -9.34 4.52
CA SER A 56 -5.53 -10.05 3.28
C SER A 56 -6.51 -9.26 2.43
N GLY A 57 -6.69 -9.67 1.17
CA GLY A 57 -7.71 -9.11 0.27
C GLY A 57 -9.09 -9.08 0.91
N LYS A 58 -9.47 -10.13 1.65
CA LYS A 58 -10.74 -10.17 2.39
C LYS A 58 -10.89 -9.05 3.42
N ILE A 59 -9.81 -8.67 4.11
CA ILE A 59 -9.87 -7.59 5.10
C ILE A 59 -9.83 -6.22 4.41
N LEU A 60 -8.94 -6.05 3.43
CA LEU A 60 -8.66 -4.75 2.83
C LEU A 60 -9.71 -4.36 1.77
N ILE A 61 -10.12 -5.32 0.95
CA ILE A 61 -11.03 -5.10 -0.18
C ILE A 61 -12.46 -5.37 0.26
N ASP A 62 -12.77 -6.59 0.70
CA ASP A 62 -14.17 -6.98 0.98
C ASP A 62 -14.69 -6.24 2.22
N TYR A 63 -14.01 -6.39 3.37
CA TYR A 63 -14.45 -5.73 4.60
C TYR A 63 -14.23 -4.22 4.57
N PHE A 64 -12.99 -3.74 4.43
CA PHE A 64 -12.72 -2.31 4.56
C PHE A 64 -13.25 -1.52 3.37
N GLY A 65 -12.93 -1.94 2.14
CA GLY A 65 -13.37 -1.27 0.93
C GLY A 65 -14.89 -1.34 0.70
N GLN A 66 -15.46 -2.53 0.63
CA GLN A 66 -16.86 -2.70 0.25
C GLN A 66 -17.80 -2.56 1.45
N GLU A 67 -17.63 -3.35 2.52
CA GLU A 67 -18.58 -3.34 3.64
C GLU A 67 -18.52 -2.06 4.49
N ARG A 68 -17.32 -1.52 4.76
CA ARG A 68 -17.16 -0.36 5.65
C ARG A 68 -17.20 0.98 4.92
N LEU A 69 -16.55 1.10 3.77
CA LEU A 69 -16.52 2.33 2.98
C LEU A 69 -17.61 2.38 1.91
N GLY A 70 -18.31 1.27 1.63
CA GLY A 70 -19.38 1.25 0.64
C GLY A 70 -18.88 1.36 -0.80
N LEU A 71 -17.62 1.03 -1.08
CA LEU A 71 -17.09 1.09 -2.44
C LEU A 71 -17.83 0.09 -3.33
N ASN A 72 -18.25 0.57 -4.50
CA ASN A 72 -18.84 -0.29 -5.51
C ASN A 72 -17.80 -1.32 -5.98
N ARG A 73 -18.22 -2.58 -6.10
CA ARG A 73 -17.38 -3.68 -6.57
C ARG A 73 -16.69 -3.38 -7.91
N HIS A 74 -17.38 -2.78 -8.87
CA HIS A 74 -16.79 -2.39 -10.14
C HIS A 74 -15.65 -1.37 -9.99
N VAL A 75 -15.78 -0.44 -9.05
CA VAL A 75 -14.73 0.55 -8.75
C VAL A 75 -13.54 -0.15 -8.08
N ALA A 76 -13.79 -1.04 -7.12
CA ALA A 76 -12.74 -1.82 -6.47
C ALA A 76 -11.98 -2.69 -7.48
N ASP A 77 -12.69 -3.43 -8.33
CA ASP A 77 -12.11 -4.28 -9.36
C ASP A 77 -11.28 -3.48 -10.37
N SER A 78 -11.77 -2.31 -10.81
CA SER A 78 -11.01 -1.41 -11.70
C SER A 78 -9.69 -0.96 -11.07
N VAL A 79 -9.71 -0.54 -9.80
CA VAL A 79 -8.49 -0.11 -9.08
C VAL A 79 -7.52 -1.28 -8.90
N LEU A 80 -8.02 -2.48 -8.63
CA LEU A 80 -7.19 -3.68 -8.52
C LEU A 80 -6.54 -4.05 -9.86
N GLU A 81 -7.26 -3.88 -10.97
CA GLU A 81 -6.71 -4.11 -12.30
C GLU A 81 -5.59 -3.09 -12.64
N ASP A 82 -5.79 -1.82 -12.30
CA ASP A 82 -4.77 -0.78 -12.46
C ASP A 82 -3.51 -1.08 -11.64
N ILE A 83 -3.69 -1.51 -10.38
CA ILE A 83 -2.58 -1.97 -9.54
C ILE A 83 -1.88 -3.16 -10.19
N ASN A 84 -2.64 -4.15 -10.66
CA ASN A 84 -2.06 -5.36 -11.26
C ASN A 84 -1.21 -5.04 -12.50
N LYS A 85 -1.66 -4.09 -13.35
CA LYS A 85 -0.89 -3.60 -14.49
C LYS A 85 0.39 -2.89 -14.05
N ALA A 86 0.32 -2.07 -12.99
CA ALA A 86 1.45 -1.32 -12.47
C ALA A 86 2.55 -2.18 -11.83
N ILE A 87 2.22 -3.41 -11.35
CA ILE A 87 3.19 -4.32 -10.72
C ILE A 87 4.41 -4.58 -11.62
N ARG A 88 4.20 -4.72 -12.94
CA ARG A 88 5.31 -4.92 -13.88
C ARG A 88 6.26 -3.73 -13.84
N ASP A 89 5.72 -2.53 -13.99
CA ASP A 89 6.50 -1.30 -14.04
C ASP A 89 7.20 -1.04 -12.68
N TRP A 90 6.59 -1.44 -11.56
CA TRP A 90 7.24 -1.39 -10.24
C TRP A 90 8.44 -2.33 -10.12
N ARG A 91 8.36 -3.53 -10.69
CA ARG A 91 9.49 -4.47 -10.74
C ARG A 91 10.64 -3.92 -11.60
N ASP A 92 10.31 -3.32 -12.73
CA ASP A 92 11.31 -2.70 -13.61
C ASP A 92 11.99 -1.51 -12.92
N LEU A 93 11.23 -0.67 -12.21
CA LEU A 93 11.76 0.42 -11.40
C LEU A 93 12.69 -0.08 -10.28
N LEU A 94 12.33 -1.18 -9.62
CA LEU A 94 13.17 -1.77 -8.57
C LEU A 94 14.51 -2.27 -9.12
N ASN A 95 14.54 -2.76 -10.35
CA ASN A 95 15.79 -3.23 -10.98
C ASN A 95 16.76 -2.08 -11.24
N VAL A 96 16.26 -0.92 -11.67
CA VAL A 96 17.08 0.25 -12.05
C VAL A 96 17.33 1.24 -10.90
N CYS A 97 16.74 1.01 -9.72
CA CYS A 97 16.92 1.92 -8.59
C CYS A 97 18.31 1.81 -7.93
N PHE A 98 18.62 2.77 -7.08
CA PHE A 98 19.91 2.90 -6.39
C PHE A 98 20.05 2.07 -5.11
N LEU A 99 19.08 1.20 -4.82
CA LEU A 99 19.20 0.26 -3.69
C LEU A 99 20.33 -0.74 -3.96
N SER A 100 20.98 -1.22 -2.89
CA SER A 100 21.90 -2.36 -3.00
C SER A 100 21.14 -3.62 -3.43
N ASP A 101 21.84 -4.58 -4.03
CA ASP A 101 21.23 -5.82 -4.53
C ASP A 101 20.49 -6.58 -3.41
N ASP A 102 21.07 -6.68 -2.21
CA ASP A 102 20.41 -7.26 -1.03
C ASP A 102 19.08 -6.56 -0.67
N LEU A 103 19.02 -5.22 -0.78
CA LEU A 103 17.80 -4.48 -0.49
C LEU A 103 16.77 -4.63 -1.61
N LYS A 104 17.21 -4.72 -2.87
CA LYS A 104 16.33 -5.03 -4.01
C LYS A 104 15.69 -6.41 -3.87
N GLU A 105 16.49 -7.42 -3.48
CA GLU A 105 15.99 -8.78 -3.25
C GLU A 105 14.95 -8.81 -2.12
N LYS A 106 15.24 -8.19 -0.98
CA LYS A 106 14.29 -8.06 0.13
C LYS A 106 13.00 -7.36 -0.28
N TYR A 107 13.10 -6.30 -1.08
CA TYR A 107 11.93 -5.57 -1.58
C TYR A 107 11.10 -6.41 -2.53
N SER A 108 11.74 -7.06 -3.49
CA SER A 108 11.07 -7.95 -4.43
C SER A 108 10.36 -9.09 -3.72
N ALA A 109 11.01 -9.71 -2.73
CA ALA A 109 10.43 -10.77 -1.91
C ALA A 109 9.18 -10.30 -1.17
N LEU A 110 9.26 -9.16 -0.47
CA LEU A 110 8.12 -8.56 0.26
C LEU A 110 6.95 -8.23 -0.68
N LEU A 111 7.25 -7.59 -1.81
CA LEU A 111 6.23 -7.20 -2.79
C LEU A 111 5.51 -8.45 -3.33
N ASN A 112 6.25 -9.49 -3.69
CA ASN A 112 5.69 -10.74 -4.19
C ASN A 112 4.85 -11.47 -3.14
N GLU A 113 5.28 -11.47 -1.88
CA GLU A 113 4.50 -12.02 -0.76
C GLU A 113 3.16 -11.28 -0.62
N ARG A 114 3.19 -9.95 -0.56
CA ARG A 114 1.98 -9.13 -0.34
C ARG A 114 1.03 -9.14 -1.55
N ILE A 115 1.54 -9.27 -2.78
CA ILE A 115 0.72 -9.45 -3.98
C ILE A 115 -0.15 -10.72 -3.85
N ARG A 116 0.43 -11.85 -3.43
CA ARG A 116 -0.30 -13.13 -3.27
C ARG A 116 -1.40 -13.09 -2.21
N LEU A 117 -1.37 -12.12 -1.30
CA LEU A 117 -2.40 -11.93 -0.29
C LEU A 117 -3.61 -11.14 -0.81
N ILE A 118 -3.46 -10.48 -1.96
CA ILE A 118 -4.44 -9.60 -2.58
C ILE A 118 -5.05 -10.23 -3.84
N PHE A 119 -4.19 -10.76 -4.72
CA PHE A 119 -4.51 -11.34 -6.02
C PHE A 119 -4.31 -12.86 -6.00
#